data_AF-A0A2T6KWW4-F1
#
_entry.id   AF-A0A2T6KWW4-F1
#
_cell.length_a   1.000
_cell.length_b   1.000
_cell.length_c   1.000
_cell.angle_alpha   90.00
_cell.angle_beta   90.00
_cell.angle_gamma   90.00
#
_symmetry.space_group_name_H-M   'P 1'
#
loop_
_entity.id
_entity.type
_entity.pdbx_description
1 polymer ?
#
loop_
_entity_poly.entity_id
_entity_poly.type
_entity_poly.pdbx_seq_one_letter_code
_entity_poly.pdbx_strand_id
1 'polypeptide(L)'
;MERALNRGKKRLAVILAAVLVMTGVGVAFAYWTSTGTGDGSALTGNSVVFTVTSDPPEGTLAPGSAGQTVDFTVTNPGEGTQNLTGVTVALANDDGTAWVPTGDCLATDYTATVTDSPSGEIAAGGSLSGTATVTLANTAANQDDCQGQDVPLYFTAS
;
A
#
# COMPACT_ATOMS: atom_id res chain seq x y z
N MET A 1 -56.28 -53.05 -80.94
CA MET A 1 -55.66 -51.76 -80.58
C MET A 1 -55.56 -51.70 -79.06
N GLU A 2 -54.33 -51.73 -78.59
CA GLU A 2 -53.91 -51.64 -77.18
C GLU A 2 -54.46 -50.38 -76.49
N ARG A 3 -54.80 -50.50 -75.20
CA ARG A 3 -54.41 -49.56 -74.12
C ARG A 3 -54.45 -50.27 -72.75
N ALA A 4 -53.57 -51.26 -72.56
CA ALA A 4 -53.21 -51.71 -71.22
C ALA A 4 -51.92 -50.99 -70.80
N LEU A 5 -52.05 -49.72 -70.40
CA LEU A 5 -50.91 -49.03 -69.76
C LEU A 5 -51.38 -48.21 -68.56
N ASN A 6 -50.65 -48.38 -67.46
CA ASN A 6 -50.29 -47.30 -66.54
C ASN A 6 -51.12 -47.03 -65.26
N ARG A 7 -51.76 -48.04 -64.65
CA ARG A 7 -52.29 -47.89 -63.27
C ARG A 7 -51.35 -48.38 -62.16
N GLY A 8 -50.49 -49.37 -62.41
CA GLY A 8 -49.56 -49.92 -61.40
C GLY A 8 -48.33 -49.04 -61.11
N LYS A 9 -47.73 -48.44 -62.16
CA LYS A 9 -46.50 -47.63 -62.05
C LYS A 9 -46.72 -46.30 -61.30
N LYS A 10 -47.92 -45.71 -61.41
CA LYS A 10 -48.30 -44.46 -60.71
C LYS A 10 -48.47 -44.67 -59.20
N ARG A 11 -48.99 -45.83 -58.78
CA ARG A 11 -49.15 -46.17 -57.36
C ARG A 11 -47.82 -46.45 -56.68
N LEU A 12 -46.91 -47.13 -57.39
CA LEU A 12 -45.56 -47.39 -56.88
C LEU A 12 -44.76 -46.09 -56.70
N ALA A 13 -44.87 -45.13 -57.64
CA ALA A 13 -44.22 -43.83 -57.51
C ALA A 13 -44.76 -43.00 -56.33
N VAL A 14 -46.07 -43.04 -56.07
CA VAL A 14 -46.69 -42.34 -54.93
C VAL A 14 -46.32 -42.99 -53.60
N ILE A 15 -46.24 -44.33 -53.54
CA ILE A 15 -45.83 -45.04 -52.33
C ILE A 15 -44.34 -44.83 -52.06
N LEU A 16 -43.49 -44.87 -53.08
CA LEU A 16 -42.06 -44.58 -52.94
C LEU A 16 -41.82 -43.12 -52.53
N ALA A 17 -42.58 -42.17 -53.10
CA ALA A 17 -42.50 -40.76 -52.68
C ALA A 17 -42.98 -40.56 -51.24
N ALA A 18 -44.05 -41.24 -50.82
CA ALA A 18 -44.55 -41.16 -49.45
C ALA A 18 -43.58 -41.77 -48.43
N VAL A 19 -42.92 -42.89 -48.76
CA VAL A 19 -41.90 -43.51 -47.89
C VAL A 19 -40.64 -42.64 -47.80
N LEU A 20 -40.24 -41.99 -48.90
CA LEU A 20 -39.08 -41.10 -48.92
C LEU A 20 -39.29 -39.82 -48.10
N VAL A 21 -40.53 -39.34 -47.97
CA VAL A 21 -40.88 -38.17 -47.14
C VAL A 21 -40.97 -38.56 -45.65
N MET A 22 -41.35 -39.80 -45.33
CA MET A 22 -41.55 -40.27 -43.95
C MET A 22 -40.24 -40.66 -43.25
N THR A 23 -39.17 -41.00 -43.98
CA THR A 23 -37.83 -41.21 -43.40
C THR A 23 -37.02 -39.92 -43.27
N GLY A 24 -37.54 -38.81 -43.79
CA GLY A 24 -36.92 -37.49 -43.77
C GLY A 24 -37.08 -36.72 -42.46
N VAL A 25 -37.50 -37.36 -41.36
CA VAL A 25 -37.46 -36.72 -40.04
C VAL A 25 -36.08 -36.94 -39.46
N GLY A 26 -35.10 -36.19 -39.97
CA GLY A 26 -33.89 -35.95 -39.22
C GLY A 26 -34.31 -35.28 -37.92
N VAL A 27 -34.28 -36.01 -36.80
CA VAL A 27 -34.25 -35.40 -35.46
C VAL A 27 -32.90 -34.69 -35.34
N ALA A 28 -32.83 -33.50 -35.93
CA ALA A 28 -31.77 -32.57 -35.65
C ALA A 28 -31.98 -32.12 -34.19
N PHE A 29 -31.26 -32.73 -33.26
CA PHE A 29 -31.04 -32.08 -31.99
C PHE A 29 -30.18 -30.85 -32.27
N ALA A 30 -30.82 -29.68 -32.38
CA ALA A 30 -30.12 -28.40 -32.40
C ALA A 30 -29.66 -28.12 -30.97
N TYR A 31 -28.47 -28.61 -30.61
CA TYR A 31 -27.79 -28.09 -29.43
C TYR A 31 -27.16 -26.76 -29.84
N TRP A 32 -27.70 -25.65 -29.35
CA TRP A 32 -27.04 -24.36 -29.47
C TRP A 32 -25.90 -24.32 -28.45
N THR A 33 -24.66 -24.31 -28.91
CA THR A 33 -23.53 -23.97 -28.05
C THR A 33 -23.39 -22.46 -28.03
N SER A 34 -23.49 -21.86 -26.84
CA SER A 34 -23.21 -20.44 -26.62
C SER A 34 -21.85 -20.33 -25.95
N THR A 35 -20.95 -19.54 -26.53
CA THR A 35 -19.74 -19.07 -25.84
C THR A 35 -20.00 -17.65 -25.33
N GLY A 36 -19.37 -17.31 -24.21
CA GLY A 36 -19.42 -15.97 -23.64
C GLY A 36 -18.02 -15.59 -23.16
N THR A 37 -17.58 -14.40 -23.55
CA THR A 37 -16.37 -13.77 -23.01
C THR A 37 -16.80 -12.69 -22.02
N GLY A 38 -16.09 -12.59 -20.90
CA GLY A 38 -16.29 -11.54 -19.91
C GLY A 38 -14.94 -10.92 -19.58
N ASP A 39 -14.90 -9.60 -19.61
CA ASP A 39 -13.74 -8.81 -19.19
C ASP A 39 -13.92 -8.39 -17.73
N GLY A 40 -12.82 -8.34 -16.99
CA GLY A 40 -12.77 -7.84 -15.63
C GLY A 40 -11.41 -7.24 -15.36
N SER A 41 -11.36 -6.19 -14.54
CA SER A 41 -10.11 -5.61 -14.06
C SER A 41 -10.13 -5.50 -12.54
N ALA A 42 -8.95 -5.57 -11.95
CA ALA A 42 -8.71 -5.27 -10.53
C ALA A 42 -7.69 -4.13 -10.45
N LEU A 43 -7.79 -3.33 -9.38
CA LEU A 43 -6.84 -2.25 -9.09
C LEU A 43 -5.85 -2.72 -8.01
N THR A 44 -4.58 -2.38 -8.16
CA THR A 44 -3.58 -2.53 -7.10
C THR A 44 -3.62 -1.35 -6.14
N GLY A 45 -3.29 -1.57 -4.88
CA GLY A 45 -3.13 -0.49 -3.90
C GLY A 45 -1.91 0.40 -4.20
N ASN A 46 -1.86 1.56 -3.56
CA ASN A 46 -0.72 2.48 -3.59
C ASN A 46 -0.01 2.46 -2.24
N SER A 47 1.30 2.73 -2.22
CA SER A 47 1.98 3.06 -0.97
C SER A 47 1.57 4.44 -0.49
N VAL A 48 1.56 4.63 0.82
CA VAL A 48 1.28 5.88 1.52
C VAL A 48 2.44 6.25 2.42
N VAL A 49 2.54 7.53 2.77
CA VAL A 49 3.59 8.03 3.68
C VAL A 49 3.35 7.47 5.08
N PHE A 50 4.40 7.00 5.75
CA PHE A 50 4.33 6.59 7.14
C PHE A 50 4.00 7.78 8.04
N THR A 51 3.30 7.52 9.13
CA THR A 51 3.03 8.54 10.17
C THR A 51 3.95 8.29 11.35
N VAL A 52 4.62 9.32 11.83
CA VAL A 52 5.49 9.22 13.02
C VAL A 52 4.88 10.06 14.13
N THR A 53 4.78 9.47 15.31
CA THR A 53 4.32 10.13 16.55
C THR A 53 5.37 9.91 17.63
N SER A 54 5.61 10.89 18.49
CA SER A 54 6.60 10.80 19.56
C SER A 54 5.97 11.10 20.92
N ASP A 55 6.49 10.43 21.94
CA ASP A 55 6.12 10.68 23.33
C ASP A 55 6.89 11.89 23.90
N PRO A 56 6.47 12.44 25.05
CA PRO A 56 7.23 13.46 25.74
C PRO A 56 8.65 12.98 26.07
N PRO A 57 9.68 13.85 25.95
CA PRO A 57 11.06 13.48 26.26
C PRO A 57 11.24 13.13 27.74
N GLU A 58 12.01 12.09 28.00
CA GLU A 58 12.44 11.69 29.33
C GLU A 58 13.91 12.05 29.57
N GLY A 59 14.27 12.39 30.81
CA GLY A 59 15.65 12.75 31.19
C GLY A 59 15.87 14.26 31.26
N THR A 60 17.12 14.69 31.12
CA THR A 60 17.52 16.09 31.29
C THR A 60 18.39 16.52 30.12
N LEU A 61 17.99 17.60 29.46
CA LEU A 61 18.78 18.25 28.44
C LEU A 61 19.52 19.43 29.06
N ALA A 62 20.76 19.20 29.45
CA ALA A 62 21.67 20.21 30.01
C ALA A 62 23.09 20.01 29.46
N PRO A 63 23.97 21.03 29.51
CA PRO A 63 25.34 20.91 29.04
C PRO A 63 26.08 19.69 29.59
N GLY A 64 26.48 18.78 28.71
CA GLY A 64 27.25 17.57 29.06
C GLY A 64 26.48 16.49 29.81
N SER A 65 25.16 16.62 29.92
CA SER A 65 24.29 15.57 30.45
C SER A 65 24.24 14.35 29.51
N ALA A 66 23.63 13.26 29.98
CA ALA A 66 23.33 12.11 29.14
C ALA A 66 22.31 12.41 28.03
N GLY A 67 21.61 13.56 28.12
CA GLY A 67 20.57 13.97 27.18
C GLY A 67 19.17 13.52 27.58
N GLN A 68 18.24 13.70 26.64
CA GLN A 68 16.87 13.23 26.73
C GLN A 68 16.62 12.12 25.73
N THR A 69 15.81 11.15 26.13
CA THR A 69 15.30 10.09 25.26
C THR A 69 13.87 10.39 24.84
N VAL A 70 13.56 10.18 23.57
CA VAL A 70 12.25 10.38 22.98
C VAL A 70 11.87 9.08 22.28
N ASP A 71 10.88 8.40 22.83
CA ASP A 71 10.28 7.25 22.16
C ASP A 71 9.35 7.73 21.05
N PHE A 72 9.36 7.02 19.93
CA PHE A 72 8.51 7.30 18.79
C PHE A 72 7.93 6.02 18.20
N THR A 73 6.79 6.18 17.53
CA THR A 73 6.08 5.11 16.84
C THR A 73 5.81 5.49 15.39
N VAL A 74 6.25 4.61 14.49
CA VAL A 74 6.00 4.69 13.05
C VAL A 74 4.81 3.80 12.71
N THR A 75 3.76 4.38 12.14
CA THR A 75 2.53 3.68 11.76
C THR A 75 2.36 3.68 10.25
N ASN A 76 1.94 2.53 9.69
CA ASN A 76 1.52 2.40 8.29
C ASN A 76 0.02 2.65 8.18
N PRO A 77 -0.44 3.83 7.69
CA PRO A 77 -1.86 4.11 7.52
C PRO A 77 -2.46 3.50 6.26
N GLY A 78 -1.67 2.76 5.47
CA GLY A 78 -2.10 2.15 4.22
C GLY A 78 -2.91 0.88 4.42
N GLU A 79 -3.53 0.44 3.33
CA GLU A 79 -4.37 -0.78 3.28
C GLU A 79 -3.53 -2.05 3.04
N GLY A 80 -2.24 -1.92 2.74
CA GLY A 80 -1.31 -3.02 2.47
C GLY A 80 -0.06 -2.93 3.33
N THR A 81 0.69 -4.04 3.41
CA THR A 81 1.98 -4.09 4.10
C THR A 81 3.02 -3.22 3.39
N GLN A 82 3.75 -2.39 4.14
CA GLN A 82 4.85 -1.57 3.64
C GLN A 82 6.15 -1.88 4.40
N ASN A 83 7.27 -1.86 3.70
CA ASN A 83 8.58 -2.07 4.32
C ASN A 83 9.19 -0.74 4.77
N LEU A 84 9.42 -0.57 6.07
CA LEU A 84 10.19 0.52 6.65
C LEU A 84 11.68 0.18 6.56
N THR A 85 12.46 0.99 5.86
CA THR A 85 13.91 0.82 5.76
C THR A 85 14.65 1.46 6.93
N GLY A 86 14.12 2.55 7.49
CA GLY A 86 14.66 3.17 8.69
C GLY A 86 14.02 4.51 9.02
N VAL A 87 14.50 5.10 10.11
CA VAL A 87 14.06 6.42 10.59
C VAL A 87 15.28 7.30 10.83
N THR A 88 15.20 8.55 10.39
CA THR A 88 16.17 9.60 10.72
C THR A 88 15.49 10.68 11.54
N VAL A 89 16.29 11.41 12.32
CA VAL A 89 15.84 12.55 13.13
C VAL A 89 16.73 13.75 12.86
N ALA A 90 16.12 14.93 12.78
CA ALA A 90 16.81 16.21 12.64
C ALA A 90 16.27 17.21 13.67
N LEU A 91 17.11 18.19 14.01
CA LEU A 91 16.70 19.38 14.76
C LEU A 91 16.09 20.38 13.78
N ALA A 92 14.77 20.32 13.60
CA ALA A 92 14.03 21.08 12.61
C ALA A 92 12.61 21.34 13.09
N ASN A 93 11.98 22.39 12.56
CA ASN A 93 10.58 22.70 12.82
C ASN A 93 9.66 21.63 12.23
N ASP A 94 8.37 21.70 12.53
CA ASP A 94 7.34 20.76 12.07
C ASP A 94 7.20 20.71 10.54
N ASP A 95 7.59 21.76 9.83
CA ASP A 95 7.65 21.83 8.37
C ASP A 95 8.97 21.33 7.75
N GLY A 96 9.91 20.85 8.59
CA GLY A 96 11.23 20.37 8.19
C GLY A 96 12.26 21.47 7.91
N THR A 97 11.93 22.75 8.15
CA THR A 97 12.90 23.84 8.07
C THR A 97 13.87 23.81 9.24
N ALA A 98 15.09 24.31 9.03
CA ALA A 98 16.11 24.32 10.07
C ALA A 98 15.63 25.08 11.31
N TRP A 99 15.76 24.44 12.48
CA TRP A 99 15.49 25.08 13.75
C TRP A 99 16.61 26.06 14.11
N VAL A 100 16.23 27.21 14.67
CA VAL A 100 17.16 28.22 15.15
C VAL A 100 16.80 28.55 16.60
N PRO A 101 17.66 28.24 17.58
CA PRO A 101 17.45 28.61 18.96
C PRO A 101 17.43 30.14 19.13
N THR A 102 16.83 30.59 20.22
CA THR A 102 16.80 32.02 20.57
C THR A 102 18.08 32.45 21.30
N GLY A 103 18.41 33.74 21.30
CA GLY A 103 19.60 34.26 21.99
C GLY A 103 20.92 33.79 21.36
N ASP A 104 21.96 33.65 22.19
CA ASP A 104 23.31 33.23 21.76
C ASP A 104 23.52 31.71 21.82
N CYS A 105 22.47 30.94 22.08
CA CYS A 105 22.55 29.48 22.05
C CYS A 105 22.79 28.98 20.61
N LEU A 106 23.65 27.99 20.42
CA LEU A 106 23.99 27.47 19.09
C LEU A 106 23.27 26.16 18.81
N ALA A 107 22.57 26.07 17.67
CA ALA A 107 21.94 24.82 17.22
C ALA A 107 22.97 23.70 17.07
N THR A 108 24.22 24.03 16.72
CA THR A 108 25.32 23.07 16.55
C THR A 108 25.81 22.44 17.85
N ASP A 109 25.45 23.00 19.01
CA ASP A 109 25.76 22.39 20.30
C ASP A 109 24.78 21.26 20.63
N TYR A 110 23.65 21.17 19.92
CA TYR A 110 22.68 20.09 20.06
C TYR A 110 22.93 19.00 19.03
N THR A 111 22.65 17.76 19.44
CA THR A 111 22.62 16.63 18.51
C THR A 111 21.37 15.81 18.77
N ALA A 112 20.75 15.30 17.71
CA ALA A 112 19.67 14.32 17.78
C ALA A 112 20.08 13.09 16.97
N THR A 113 19.91 11.91 17.53
CA THR A 113 20.27 10.64 16.87
C THR A 113 19.19 9.60 17.17
N VAL A 114 18.79 8.83 16.17
CA VAL A 114 17.99 7.62 16.39
C VAL A 114 18.92 6.56 16.97
N THR A 115 18.70 6.20 18.24
CA THR A 115 19.53 5.21 18.97
C THR A 115 19.00 3.80 18.83
N ASP A 116 17.68 3.65 18.64
CA ASP A 116 17.05 2.40 18.25
C ASP A 116 16.14 2.66 17.04
N SER A 117 16.57 2.20 15.86
CA SER A 117 15.85 2.44 14.61
C SER A 117 15.02 1.22 14.23
N PRO A 118 13.69 1.33 14.18
CA PRO A 118 12.86 0.26 13.66
C PRO A 118 13.09 0.09 12.17
N SER A 119 12.98 -1.15 11.69
CA SER A 119 12.95 -1.49 10.27
C SER A 119 12.20 -2.80 10.06
N GLY A 120 11.71 -3.01 8.85
CA GLY A 120 10.98 -4.22 8.45
C GLY A 120 9.56 -3.93 7.98
N GLU A 121 8.81 -5.00 7.75
CA GLU A 121 7.45 -4.94 7.25
C GLU A 121 6.46 -4.48 8.33
N ILE A 122 5.65 -3.49 7.98
CA ILE A 122 4.55 -2.99 8.80
C ILE A 122 3.25 -3.31 8.06
N ALA A 123 2.44 -4.19 8.64
CA ALA A 123 1.11 -4.51 8.10
C ALA A 123 0.21 -3.26 8.07
N ALA A 124 -0.90 -3.35 7.33
CA ALA A 124 -1.92 -2.30 7.30
C ALA A 124 -2.40 -1.96 8.72
N GLY A 125 -2.33 -0.68 9.09
CA GLY A 125 -2.66 -0.20 10.44
C GLY A 125 -1.68 -0.64 11.55
N GLY A 126 -0.62 -1.36 11.20
CA GLY A 126 0.43 -1.77 12.14
C GLY A 126 1.42 -0.65 12.43
N SER A 127 2.29 -0.91 13.40
CA SER A 127 3.32 0.05 13.81
C SER A 127 4.61 -0.63 14.30
N LEU A 128 5.70 0.12 14.26
CA LEU A 128 6.97 -0.22 14.90
C LEU A 128 7.43 0.97 15.74
N SER A 129 8.06 0.68 16.89
CA SER A 129 8.56 1.71 17.79
C SER A 129 10.08 1.80 17.73
N GLY A 130 10.59 2.98 18.05
CA GLY A 130 12.02 3.27 18.16
C GLY A 130 12.28 4.36 19.18
N THR A 131 13.55 4.66 19.39
CA THR A 131 13.98 5.67 20.35
C THR A 131 15.02 6.57 19.71
N ALA A 132 14.90 7.87 19.97
CA ALA A 132 15.91 8.86 19.65
C ALA A 132 16.46 9.50 20.92
N THR A 133 17.71 9.95 20.87
CA THR A 133 18.36 10.69 21.94
C THR A 133 18.77 12.07 21.46
N VAL A 134 18.48 13.08 22.28
CA VAL A 134 18.89 14.46 22.09
C VAL A 134 19.91 14.82 23.16
N THR A 135 21.04 15.42 22.78
CA THR A 135 22.05 15.87 23.74
C THR A 135 22.44 17.32 23.48
N LEU A 136 22.96 17.98 24.52
CA LEU A 136 23.56 19.32 24.46
C LEU A 136 25.02 19.21 24.89
N ALA A 137 25.93 19.54 23.99
CA ALA A 137 27.37 19.52 24.24
C ALA A 137 27.74 20.51 25.34
N ASN A 138 28.67 20.13 26.20
CA ASN A 138 29.29 21.05 27.16
C ASN A 138 30.44 21.78 26.47
N THR A 139 30.31 23.09 26.29
CA THR A 139 31.33 23.90 25.61
C THR A 139 32.04 24.84 26.59
N ALA A 140 33.09 25.52 26.13
CA ALA A 140 33.76 26.55 26.92
C ALA A 140 33.03 27.91 26.89
N ALA A 141 32.02 28.05 26.02
CA ALA A 141 31.19 29.24 25.93
C ALA A 141 30.13 29.25 27.03
N ASN A 142 29.58 30.44 27.34
CA ASN A 142 28.44 30.55 28.23
C ASN A 142 27.19 30.03 27.48
N GLN A 143 26.48 29.05 28.08
CA GLN A 143 25.27 28.43 27.53
C GLN A 143 24.01 28.79 28.34
N ASP A 144 24.01 29.93 29.06
CA ASP A 144 22.87 30.39 29.86
C ASP A 144 21.65 30.66 28.99
N ASP A 145 21.87 31.17 27.78
CA ASP A 145 20.81 31.39 26.77
C ASP A 145 20.21 30.08 26.22
N CYS A 146 20.84 28.93 26.49
CA CYS A 146 20.26 27.63 26.14
C CYS A 146 19.23 27.13 27.16
N GLN A 147 19.10 27.79 28.31
CA GLN A 147 18.15 27.37 29.35
C GLN A 147 16.71 27.64 28.89
N GLY A 148 15.86 26.60 28.93
CA GLY A 148 14.44 26.71 28.58
C GLY A 148 14.14 26.79 27.08
N GLN A 149 15.12 26.52 26.22
CA GLN A 149 14.86 26.38 24.79
C GLN A 149 13.95 25.18 24.52
N ASP A 150 13.01 25.36 23.60
CA ASP A 150 12.25 24.27 23.01
C ASP A 150 13.00 23.74 21.79
N VAL A 151 13.40 22.47 21.84
CA VAL A 151 14.25 21.82 20.83
C VAL A 151 13.39 20.86 20.00
N PRO A 152 12.92 21.28 18.82
CA PRO A 152 12.01 20.47 18.02
C PRO A 152 12.74 19.31 17.34
N LEU A 153 12.08 18.16 17.28
CA LEU A 153 12.55 16.97 16.57
C LEU A 153 11.67 16.71 15.36
N TYR A 154 12.31 16.59 14.20
CA TYR A 154 11.67 16.24 12.96
C TYR A 154 12.11 14.84 12.51
N PHE A 155 11.17 13.89 12.55
CA PHE A 155 11.41 12.50 12.16
C PHE A 155 11.05 12.27 10.69
N THR A 156 11.90 11.54 9.97
CA THR A 156 11.63 11.07 8.61
C THR A 156 11.72 9.56 8.57
N ALA A 157 10.62 8.91 8.19
CA ALA A 157 10.53 7.45 8.01
C ALA A 157 10.48 7.11 6.51
N SER A 158 11.29 6.13 6.10
CA SER A 158 11.39 5.69 4.70
C SER A 158 11.53 4.19 4.60
#